data_AF-A0A482CZB7-F1
#
_entry.id   AF-A0A482CZB7-F1
#
_cell.length_a   1.000
_cell.length_b   1.000
_cell.length_c   1.000
_cell.angle_alpha   90.00
_cell.angle_beta   90.00
_cell.angle_gamma   90.00
#
_symmetry.space_group_name_H-M   'P 1'
#
loop_
_entity.id
_entity.type
_entity.pdbx_description
1 polymer ?
#
loop_
_entity_poly.entity_id
_entity_poly.type
_entity_poly.pdbx_seq_one_letter_code
_entity_poly.pdbx_strand_id
1 'polypeptide(L)'
;MNFIVKNPFENIKKVVNMIKSKVRTIFVDFHAESKYEKESFGYFLNGLVTGVVGTHTHIMTQDERILDKGTAYISDLGMTGSLNSVIGFNPEISLKGLLEHVSLRTETVEENVIIQGVVLTSNLKTGRALKIERIQH
;
A
#
# COMPACT_ATOMS: atom_id res chain seq x y z
N MET A 1 15.17 18.74 3.28
CA MET A 1 15.84 17.61 2.60
C MET A 1 15.16 17.41 1.26
N ASN A 2 15.84 17.69 0.14
CA ASN A 2 15.35 17.27 -1.16
C ASN A 2 15.73 15.80 -1.35
N PHE A 3 14.82 14.89 -1.00
CA PHE A 3 14.95 13.51 -1.41
C PHE A 3 14.69 13.47 -2.92
N ILE A 4 15.76 13.40 -3.72
CA ILE A 4 15.61 13.00 -5.12
C ILE A 4 15.28 11.52 -5.09
N VAL A 5 13.99 11.20 -5.00
CA VAL A 5 13.49 9.84 -5.15
C VAL A 5 13.69 9.47 -6.62
N LYS A 6 14.56 8.49 -6.87
CA LYS A 6 14.77 7.95 -8.23
C LYS A 6 13.48 7.28 -8.71
N ASN A 7 13.25 7.28 -10.01
CA ASN A 7 12.03 6.72 -10.61
C ASN A 7 11.73 5.30 -10.08
N PRO A 8 10.57 5.08 -9.42
CA PRO A 8 10.26 3.80 -8.78
C PRO A 8 10.10 2.66 -9.81
N PHE A 9 9.60 2.95 -11.01
CA PHE A 9 9.40 1.97 -12.08
C PHE A 9 10.73 1.39 -12.58
N GLU A 10 11.73 2.23 -12.78
CA GLU A 10 13.05 1.76 -13.22
C GLU A 10 13.76 0.96 -12.13
N ASN A 11 13.71 1.44 -10.89
CA ASN A 11 14.39 0.79 -9.77
C ASN A 11 13.80 -0.58 -9.47
N ILE A 12 12.46 -0.69 -9.39
CA ILE A 12 11.83 -1.97 -9.07
C ILE A 12 12.10 -2.99 -10.17
N LYS A 13 12.13 -2.58 -11.44
CA LYS A 13 12.45 -3.48 -12.56
C LYS A 13 13.86 -4.06 -12.44
N LYS A 14 14.84 -3.24 -12.04
CA LYS A 14 16.22 -3.69 -11.78
C LYS A 14 16.25 -4.72 -10.65
N VAL A 15 15.60 -4.41 -9.52
CA VAL A 15 15.54 -5.31 -8.35
C VAL A 15 14.87 -6.63 -8.69
N VAL A 16 13.68 -6.61 -9.31
CA VAL A 16 12.95 -7.81 -9.73
C VAL A 16 13.80 -8.67 -10.66
N ASN A 17 14.49 -8.07 -11.63
CA ASN A 17 15.38 -8.82 -12.53
C ASN A 17 16.57 -9.47 -11.82
N MET A 18 17.11 -8.85 -10.77
CA MET A 18 18.20 -9.41 -9.98
C MET A 18 17.78 -10.61 -9.13
N ILE A 19 16.55 -10.63 -8.63
CA ILE A 19 16.10 -11.65 -7.65
C ILE A 19 15.23 -12.75 -8.26
N LYS A 20 14.55 -12.52 -9.40
CA LYS A 20 13.57 -13.46 -9.99
C LYS A 20 14.11 -14.86 -10.33
N SER A 21 15.43 -15.02 -10.45
CA SER A 21 16.06 -16.34 -10.67
C SER A 21 16.24 -17.14 -9.37
N LYS A 22 16.20 -16.48 -8.21
CA LYS A 22 16.44 -17.05 -6.88
C LYS A 22 15.17 -17.24 -6.07
N VAL A 23 14.14 -16.43 -6.33
CA VAL A 23 12.85 -16.48 -5.63
C VAL A 23 11.71 -16.62 -6.62
N ARG A 24 10.68 -17.39 -6.24
CA ARG A 24 9.42 -17.48 -6.99
C ARG A 24 8.39 -16.46 -6.53
N THR A 25 8.36 -16.20 -5.22
CA THR A 25 7.39 -15.31 -4.61
C THR A 25 8.02 -13.94 -4.37
N ILE A 26 7.44 -12.90 -4.96
CA ILE A 26 7.89 -11.52 -4.81
C ILE A 26 6.69 -10.66 -4.42
N PHE A 27 6.76 -10.01 -3.28
CA PHE A 27 5.72 -9.11 -2.79
C PHE A 27 6.29 -7.68 -2.74
N VAL A 28 5.51 -6.71 -3.20
CA VAL A 28 5.94 -5.32 -3.30
C VAL A 28 4.94 -4.43 -2.56
N ASP A 29 5.44 -3.71 -1.56
CA ASP A 29 4.74 -2.57 -0.95
C ASP A 29 5.14 -1.30 -1.70
N PHE A 30 4.16 -0.62 -2.28
CA PHE A 30 4.34 0.63 -3.01
C PHE A 30 3.70 1.80 -2.24
N HIS A 31 4.52 2.44 -1.42
CA HIS A 31 4.14 3.60 -0.60
C HIS A 31 4.06 4.87 -1.46
N ALA A 32 2.84 5.30 -1.78
CA ALA A 32 2.59 6.42 -2.69
C ALA A 32 1.24 7.09 -2.39
N GLU A 33 1.07 8.34 -2.82
CA GLU A 33 -0.20 9.06 -2.64
C GLU A 33 -1.18 8.81 -3.79
N SER A 34 -0.68 8.90 -5.03
CA SER A 34 -1.52 8.89 -6.22
C SER A 34 -2.04 7.50 -6.56
N LYS A 35 -3.37 7.33 -6.53
CA LYS A 35 -4.04 6.12 -7.03
C LYS A 35 -3.67 5.81 -8.48
N TYR A 36 -3.58 6.83 -9.33
CA TYR A 36 -3.16 6.69 -10.73
C TYR A 36 -1.76 6.09 -10.85
N GLU A 37 -0.82 6.55 -10.02
CA GLU A 37 0.54 6.02 -10.00
C GLU A 37 0.54 4.56 -9.50
N LYS A 38 -0.21 4.27 -8.44
CA LYS A 38 -0.32 2.92 -7.87
C LYS A 38 -0.93 1.91 -8.83
N GLU A 39 -2.00 2.25 -9.54
CA GLU A 39 -2.60 1.35 -10.54
C GLU A 39 -1.65 1.11 -11.71
N SER A 40 -1.01 2.19 -12.19
CA SER A 40 0.02 2.11 -13.24
C SER A 40 1.17 1.18 -12.82
N PHE A 41 1.59 1.27 -11.56
CA PHE A 41 2.65 0.45 -11.00
C PHE A 41 2.24 -1.03 -10.86
N GLY A 42 0.99 -1.28 -10.44
CA GLY A 42 0.41 -2.62 -10.42
C GLY A 42 0.42 -3.29 -11.80
N TYR A 43 -0.06 -2.57 -12.83
CA TYR A 43 -0.03 -3.06 -14.21
C TYR A 43 1.39 -3.21 -14.78
N PHE A 44 2.32 -2.32 -14.40
CA PHE A 44 3.71 -2.40 -14.82
C PHE A 44 4.42 -3.67 -14.32
N LEU A 45 4.09 -4.12 -13.09
CA LEU A 45 4.65 -5.33 -12.49
C LEU A 45 3.80 -6.59 -12.68
N ASN A 46 2.67 -6.46 -13.34
CA ASN A 46 1.74 -7.56 -13.53
C ASN A 46 2.39 -8.72 -14.31
N GLY A 47 2.37 -9.91 -13.72
CA GLY A 47 3.05 -11.09 -14.26
C GLY A 47 4.55 -11.16 -13.92
N LEU A 48 5.12 -10.15 -13.26
CA LEU A 48 6.52 -10.14 -12.82
C LEU A 48 6.68 -10.43 -11.32
N VAL A 49 5.64 -10.14 -10.53
CA VAL A 49 5.63 -10.33 -9.08
C VAL A 49 4.37 -11.06 -8.62
N THR A 50 4.38 -11.56 -7.39
CA THR A 50 3.23 -12.24 -6.76
C THR A 50 2.15 -11.25 -6.36
N GLY A 51 2.54 -10.12 -5.77
CA GLY A 51 1.59 -9.10 -5.34
C GLY A 51 2.21 -7.71 -5.28
N VAL A 52 1.39 -6.70 -5.57
CA VAL A 52 1.68 -5.28 -5.39
C VAL A 52 0.59 -4.70 -4.51
N VAL A 53 0.94 -4.18 -3.35
CA VAL A 53 0.00 -3.52 -2.45
C VAL A 53 0.43 -2.07 -2.27
N GLY A 54 -0.52 -1.14 -2.30
CA GLY A 54 -0.24 0.23 -1.96
C GLY A 54 -0.35 0.48 -0.45
N THR A 55 0.36 1.50 0.02
CA THR A 55 0.25 2.07 1.38
C THR A 55 0.34 3.61 1.28
N HIS A 56 0.25 4.32 2.42
CA HIS A 56 0.41 5.78 2.62
C HIS A 56 -0.89 6.52 2.96
N THR A 57 -1.99 6.24 2.28
CA THR A 57 -3.18 7.10 2.39
C THR A 57 -3.99 6.85 3.67
N HIS A 58 -3.67 5.77 4.40
CA HIS A 58 -4.35 5.31 5.63
C HIS A 58 -5.83 4.94 5.44
N ILE A 59 -6.33 4.92 4.20
CA ILE A 59 -7.70 4.54 3.86
C ILE A 59 -7.68 3.27 3.02
N MET A 60 -8.11 2.15 3.59
CA MET A 60 -8.21 0.88 2.87
C MET A 60 -9.14 1.03 1.65
N THR A 61 -8.67 0.59 0.48
CA THR A 61 -9.49 0.53 -0.73
C THR A 61 -10.21 -0.81 -0.86
N GLN A 62 -11.27 -0.86 -1.68
CA GLN A 62 -12.05 -2.08 -1.95
C GLN A 62 -11.82 -2.60 -3.39
N ASP A 63 -10.60 -2.46 -3.88
CA ASP A 63 -10.23 -2.77 -5.26
C ASP A 63 -9.27 -3.96 -5.37
N GLU A 64 -9.21 -4.78 -4.31
CA GLU A 64 -8.40 -5.99 -4.26
C GLU A 64 -8.80 -6.96 -5.37
N ARG A 65 -7.80 -7.37 -6.15
CA ARG A 65 -8.03 -8.26 -7.29
C ARG A 65 -6.76 -9.00 -7.68
N ILE A 66 -6.92 -10.07 -8.43
CA ILE A 66 -5.83 -10.70 -9.16
C ILE A 66 -5.88 -10.17 -10.58
N LEU A 67 -4.80 -9.53 -11.02
CA LEU A 67 -4.65 -9.04 -12.38
C LEU A 67 -4.52 -10.20 -13.37
N ASP A 68 -4.79 -9.95 -14.65
CA ASP A 68 -4.86 -10.95 -15.72
C ASP A 68 -3.61 -11.84 -15.88
N LYS A 69 -2.43 -11.39 -15.42
CA LYS A 69 -1.18 -12.17 -15.46
C LYS A 69 -0.79 -12.79 -14.10
N GLY A 70 -1.72 -12.80 -13.15
CA GLY A 70 -1.61 -13.53 -11.89
C GLY A 70 -0.86 -12.79 -10.77
N THR A 71 -0.84 -11.45 -10.81
CA THR A 71 -0.34 -10.60 -9.72
C THR A 71 -1.50 -10.11 -8.88
N ALA A 72 -1.45 -10.31 -7.56
CA ALA A 72 -2.41 -9.70 -6.64
C ALA A 72 -2.19 -8.18 -6.55
N TYR A 73 -3.28 -7.43 -6.41
CA TYR A 73 -3.24 -5.98 -6.37
C TYR A 73 -4.26 -5.41 -5.39
N ILE A 74 -3.91 -4.32 -4.71
CA ILE A 74 -4.82 -3.41 -3.99
C ILE A 74 -4.18 -2.01 -3.95
N SER A 75 -4.99 -0.96 -4.13
CA SER A 75 -4.51 0.42 -4.14
C SER A 75 -4.03 0.93 -2.78
N ASP A 76 -4.67 0.55 -1.68
CA ASP A 76 -4.14 0.88 -0.35
C ASP A 76 -4.59 -0.14 0.69
N LEU A 77 -3.66 -0.63 1.51
CA LEU A 77 -3.95 -1.49 2.64
C LEU A 77 -4.69 -0.76 3.76
N GLY A 78 -4.64 0.57 3.79
CA GLY A 78 -5.18 1.38 4.87
C GLY A 78 -4.20 1.53 6.02
N MET A 79 -4.71 1.55 7.25
CA MET A 79 -3.93 1.81 8.46
C MET A 79 -4.28 0.81 9.56
N THR A 80 -3.28 0.40 10.32
CA THR A 80 -3.49 -0.19 11.65
C THR A 80 -3.32 0.92 12.68
N GLY A 81 -4.42 1.34 13.31
CA GLY A 81 -4.47 2.53 14.16
C GLY A 81 -5.91 2.90 14.51
N SER A 82 -6.10 4.04 15.16
CA SER A 82 -7.44 4.48 15.61
C SER A 82 -8.40 4.71 14.44
N LEU A 83 -9.55 4.04 14.48
CA LEU A 83 -10.65 4.26 13.54
C LEU A 83 -11.27 5.66 13.70
N ASN A 84 -11.36 6.14 14.94
CA ASN A 84 -11.99 7.41 15.28
C ASN A 84 -10.96 8.55 15.28
N SER A 85 -10.28 8.72 14.15
CA SER A 85 -9.19 9.69 13.98
C SER A 85 -9.19 10.30 12.58
N VAL A 86 -8.38 11.36 12.38
CA VAL A 86 -8.08 11.90 11.05
C VAL A 86 -6.72 11.34 10.63
N ILE A 87 -6.74 10.26 9.84
CA ILE A 87 -5.51 9.63 9.31
C ILE A 87 -4.56 9.17 10.45
N GLY A 88 -5.11 8.84 11.63
CA GLY A 88 -4.36 8.47 12.83
C GLY A 88 -4.16 9.59 13.86
N PHE A 89 -4.55 10.83 13.52
CA PHE A 89 -4.36 12.00 14.38
C PHE A 89 -5.66 12.49 15.05
N ASN A 90 -5.50 13.23 16.15
CA ASN A 90 -6.59 13.83 16.91
C ASN A 90 -7.45 14.75 16.00
N PRO A 91 -8.76 14.46 15.84
CA PRO A 91 -9.63 15.24 14.97
C PRO A 91 -9.75 16.72 15.33
N GLU A 92 -9.75 17.07 16.61
CA GLU A 92 -9.88 18.46 17.07
C GLU A 92 -8.66 19.29 16.67
N ILE A 93 -7.46 18.72 16.85
CA ILE A 93 -6.21 19.38 16.48
C ILE A 93 -6.09 19.55 14.97
N SER A 94 -6.41 18.49 14.21
CA SER A 94 -6.41 18.55 12.74
C SER A 94 -7.38 19.61 12.22
N LEU A 95 -8.60 19.66 12.77
CA LEU A 95 -9.61 20.65 12.37
C LEU A 95 -9.18 22.08 12.73
N LYS A 96 -8.66 22.28 13.94
CA LYS A 96 -8.20 23.59 14.40
C LYS A 96 -7.12 24.16 13.50
N GLY A 97 -6.12 23.35 13.13
CA GLY A 97 -5.04 23.80 12.25
C GLY A 97 -5.54 24.25 10.87
N LEU A 98 -6.53 23.54 10.32
CA LEU A 98 -7.16 23.89 9.04
C LEU A 98 -7.99 25.18 9.12
N LEU A 99 -8.77 25.37 10.18
CA LEU A 99 -9.61 26.56 10.37
C LEU A 99 -8.80 27.82 10.68
N GLU A 100 -7.75 27.69 11.50
CA GLU A 100 -6.90 28.81 11.91
C GLU A 100 -5.76 29.10 10.91
N HIS A 101 -5.61 28.26 9.86
CA HIS A 101 -4.53 28.34 8.88
C HIS A 101 -3.13 28.31 9.52
N VAL A 102 -2.96 27.52 10.57
CA VAL A 102 -1.69 27.35 11.29
C VAL A 102 -1.29 25.87 11.34
N SER A 103 0.02 25.62 11.32
CA SER A 103 0.54 24.28 11.57
C SER A 103 0.54 24.01 13.07
N LEU A 104 -0.30 23.07 13.50
CA LEU A 104 -0.33 22.59 14.87
C LEU A 104 0.43 21.28 14.99
N ARG A 105 1.02 21.04 16.17
CA ARG A 105 1.64 19.76 16.48
C ARG A 105 0.56 18.68 16.47
N THR A 106 0.75 17.64 15.66
CA THR A 106 -0.17 16.51 15.61
C THR A 106 -0.04 15.64 16.86
N GLU A 107 -1.16 15.07 17.30
CA GLU A 107 -1.23 14.10 18.38
C GLU A 107 -1.93 12.84 17.86
N THR A 108 -1.39 11.66 18.19
CA THR A 108 -1.94 10.38 17.78
C THR A 108 -3.09 9.95 18.69
N VAL A 109 -4.07 9.24 18.13
CA VAL A 109 -5.16 8.63 18.90
C VAL A 109 -4.86 7.15 19.09
N GLU A 110 -4.94 6.64 20.32
CA GLU A 110 -4.60 5.26 20.67
C GLU A 110 -5.83 4.40 21.03
N GLU A 111 -7.01 5.00 21.03
CA GLU A 111 -8.30 4.33 21.28
C GLU A 111 -8.95 3.82 19.98
N ASN A 112 -9.85 2.83 20.09
CA ASN A 112 -10.60 2.26 18.97
C ASN A 112 -9.69 1.83 17.80
N VAL A 113 -8.59 1.16 18.13
CA VAL A 113 -7.63 0.68 17.15
C VAL A 113 -8.24 -0.44 16.33
N ILE A 114 -8.12 -0.31 15.01
CA ILE A 114 -8.42 -1.36 14.05
C ILE A 114 -7.13 -1.85 13.39
N ILE A 115 -7.16 -3.08 12.88
CA ILE A 115 -6.13 -3.67 12.05
C ILE A 115 -6.65 -3.76 10.63
N GLN A 116 -5.89 -3.22 9.68
CA GLN A 116 -6.17 -3.32 8.26
C GLN A 116 -5.01 -3.98 7.51
N GLY A 117 -5.33 -4.85 6.56
CA GLY A 117 -4.35 -5.52 5.72
C GLY A 117 -4.98 -6.47 4.71
N VAL A 118 -4.17 -7.36 4.15
CA VAL A 118 -4.63 -8.41 3.22
C VAL A 118 -4.01 -9.76 3.54
N VAL A 119 -4.77 -10.83 3.30
CA VAL A 119 -4.28 -12.20 3.21
C VAL A 119 -4.11 -12.55 1.74
N LEU A 120 -2.88 -12.88 1.35
CA LEU A 120 -2.53 -13.29 -0.01
C LEU A 120 -2.14 -14.77 -0.01
N THR A 121 -2.80 -15.56 -0.86
CA THR A 121 -2.40 -16.94 -1.13
C THR A 121 -1.64 -17.01 -2.45
N SER A 122 -0.49 -17.69 -2.49
CA SER A 122 0.32 -17.83 -3.70
C SER A 122 0.64 -19.29 -4.04
N ASN A 123 0.82 -19.55 -5.34
CA ASN A 123 1.30 -20.83 -5.83
C ASN A 123 2.83 -20.86 -5.76
N LEU A 124 3.40 -21.72 -4.91
CA LEU A 124 4.86 -21.79 -4.71
C LEU A 124 5.66 -22.24 -5.94
N LYS A 125 5.04 -22.96 -6.88
CA LYS A 125 5.71 -23.39 -8.11
C LYS A 125 5.81 -22.26 -9.13
N THR A 126 4.74 -21.48 -9.27
CA THR A 126 4.64 -20.45 -10.32
C THR A 126 4.89 -19.03 -9.81
N GLY A 127 4.82 -18.80 -8.50
CA GLY A 127 4.87 -17.48 -7.89
C GLY A 127 3.61 -16.64 -8.07
N ARG A 128 2.55 -17.18 -8.71
CA ARG A 128 1.32 -16.45 -9.00
C ARG A 128 0.41 -16.37 -7.78
N ALA A 129 -0.28 -15.24 -7.63
CA ALA A 129 -1.36 -15.12 -6.66
C ALA A 129 -2.54 -16.03 -7.05
N LEU A 130 -3.12 -16.67 -6.04
CA LEU A 130 -4.32 -17.50 -6.14
C LEU A 130 -5.53 -16.84 -5.49
N LYS A 131 -5.29 -16.02 -4.46
CA LYS A 131 -6.34 -15.32 -3.71
C LYS A 131 -5.76 -14.08 -3.04
N ILE A 132 -6.57 -13.02 -2.94
CA ILE A 132 -6.33 -11.85 -2.10
C ILE A 132 -7.63 -11.53 -1.36
N GLU A 133 -7.55 -11.31 -0.05
CA GLU A 133 -8.69 -10.98 0.81
C GLU A 133 -8.31 -9.85 1.75
N ARG A 134 -9.12 -8.80 1.81
CA ARG A 134 -8.94 -7.73 2.80
C ARG A 134 -9.32 -8.21 4.19
N ILE A 135 -8.55 -7.75 5.18
CA ILE A 135 -8.83 -7.93 6.60
C ILE A 135 -9.05 -6.55 7.20
N GLN A 136 -10.17 -6.39 7.91
CA GLN A 136 -10.41 -5.27 8.80
C GLN A 136 -10.98 -5.84 10.10
N HIS A 137 -10.29 -5.60 11.21
CA HIS A 137 -10.71 -6.06 12.54
C HIS A 137 -10.61 -4.94 13.55
#